data_AF-E2C5P4-F1
#
_entry.id   AF-E2C5P4-F1
#
_cell.length_a   1.000
_cell.length_b   1.000
_cell.length_c   1.000
_cell.angle_alpha   90.00
_cell.angle_beta   90.00
_cell.angle_gamma   90.00
#
_symmetry.space_group_name_H-M   'P 1'
#
loop_
_entity.id
_entity.type
_entity.pdbx_description
1 polymer ?
#
loop_
_entity_poly.entity_id
_entity_poly.type
_entity_poly.pdbx_seq_one_letter_code
_entity_poly.pdbx_strand_id
1 'polypeptide(L)'
;VILVPHSHTDPGWLKTFEQYFHSSTRSILNNMVSKLQQWPNMTFIWSEVSFLSLWWDSAHPTKKMVVKRLVKDGRLEMTTGGWVMTDEATSHIYAMLDQLIEGCALRLRTPQRSQLRNRIRNVTGDERNSGRFAPANFHRA
;
A
#
# COMPACT_ATOMS: atom_id res chain seq x y z
N VAL A 1 1.81 26.14 -1.37
CA VAL A 1 1.70 25.25 -0.19
C VAL A 1 0.98 23.98 -0.62
N ILE A 2 1.53 22.81 -0.36
CA ILE A 2 0.88 21.51 -0.63
C ILE A 2 0.52 20.89 0.73
N LEU A 3 -0.75 20.51 0.90
CA LEU A 3 -1.22 19.82 2.09
C LEU A 3 -1.27 18.31 1.82
N VAL A 4 -0.63 17.51 2.67
CA VAL A 4 -0.56 16.05 2.53
C VAL A 4 -1.08 15.39 3.81
N PRO A 5 -2.38 15.07 3.87
CA PRO A 5 -2.96 14.35 4.98
C PRO A 5 -2.38 12.93 5.10
N HIS A 6 -1.97 12.56 6.31
CA HIS A 6 -1.42 11.24 6.62
C HIS A 6 -1.84 10.80 8.01
N SER A 7 -1.65 9.52 8.31
CA SER A 7 -1.77 8.97 9.65
C SER A 7 -0.58 8.06 9.89
N HIS A 8 0.19 8.35 10.93
CA HIS A 8 1.24 7.43 11.38
C HIS A 8 0.60 6.30 12.18
N THR A 9 0.91 5.06 11.83
CA THR A 9 0.35 3.89 12.53
C THR A 9 1.43 2.88 12.86
N ASP A 10 1.83 2.84 14.14
CA ASP A 10 2.87 1.93 14.61
C ASP A 10 2.39 0.47 14.62
N PRO A 11 3.05 -0.44 13.89
CA PRO A 11 2.73 -1.86 13.88
C PRO A 11 3.28 -2.57 15.13
N GLY A 12 2.93 -2.05 16.31
CA GLY A 12 3.45 -2.48 17.60
C GLY A 12 4.35 -1.42 18.23
N TRP A 13 3.91 -0.89 19.38
CA TRP A 13 4.69 0.03 20.21
C TRP A 13 4.21 -0.06 21.67
N LEU A 14 3.27 0.80 22.09
CA LEU A 14 2.64 0.70 23.42
C LEU A 14 1.56 -0.39 23.50
N LYS A 15 0.97 -0.74 22.35
CA LYS A 15 -0.01 -1.82 22.19
C LYS A 15 0.48 -2.79 21.13
N THR A 16 -0.08 -4.00 21.12
CA THR A 16 0.21 -4.98 20.06
C THR A 16 -0.38 -4.54 18.73
N PHE A 17 0.11 -5.14 17.64
CA PHE A 17 -0.41 -4.93 16.30
C PHE A 17 -1.93 -5.11 16.21
N GLU A 18 -2.48 -6.23 16.73
CA GLU A 18 -3.93 -6.46 16.68
C GLU A 18 -4.71 -5.47 17.55
N GLN A 19 -4.17 -5.11 18.71
CA GLN A 19 -4.81 -4.14 19.60
C GLN A 19 -4.92 -2.76 18.94
N TYR A 20 -3.86 -2.29 18.28
CA TYR A 20 -3.93 -1.06 17.49
C TYR A 20 -4.93 -1.19 16.35
N PHE A 21 -4.92 -2.32 15.65
CA PHE A 21 -5.86 -2.57 14.56
C PHE A 21 -7.32 -2.45 15.00
N HIS A 22 -7.69 -3.16 16.06
CA HIS A 22 -9.07 -3.20 16.54
C HIS A 22 -9.51 -1.91 17.23
N SER A 23 -8.61 -1.25 17.96
CA SER A 23 -8.96 -0.05 18.73
C SER A 23 -8.94 1.23 17.91
N SER A 24 -8.13 1.33 16.86
CA SER A 24 -7.92 2.61 16.15
C SER A 24 -7.78 2.45 14.63
N THR A 25 -6.84 1.63 14.16
CA THR A 25 -6.44 1.62 12.74
C THR A 25 -7.59 1.23 11.81
N ARG A 26 -8.43 0.26 12.22
CA ARG A 26 -9.62 -0.13 11.45
C ARG A 26 -10.61 1.03 11.29
N SER A 27 -10.79 1.85 12.32
CA SER A 27 -11.67 3.03 12.27
C SER A 27 -11.09 4.09 11.33
N ILE A 28 -9.78 4.34 11.42
CA ILE A 28 -9.06 5.28 10.54
C ILE A 28 -9.25 4.89 9.07
N LEU A 29 -8.97 3.63 8.72
CA LEU A 29 -9.12 3.16 7.34
C LEU A 29 -10.57 3.23 6.84
N ASN A 30 -11.54 2.89 7.69
CA ASN A 30 -12.96 3.04 7.35
C ASN A 30 -13.36 4.50 7.11
N ASN A 31 -12.91 5.41 7.97
CA ASN A 31 -13.20 6.83 7.86
C ASN A 31 -12.49 7.46 6.66
N MET A 32 -11.27 7.04 6.36
CA MET A 32 -10.54 7.46 5.16
C MET A 32 -11.34 7.16 3.89
N VAL A 33 -11.88 5.94 3.75
CA VAL A 33 -12.75 5.58 2.60
C VAL A 33 -13.97 6.50 2.53
N SER A 34 -14.70 6.66 3.64
CA SER A 34 -15.90 7.49 3.69
C SER A 34 -15.64 8.97 3.39
N LYS A 35 -14.55 9.52 3.95
CA LYS A 35 -14.21 10.95 3.82
C LYS A 35 -13.63 11.28 2.46
N LEU A 36 -12.83 10.41 1.86
CA LEU A 36 -12.36 10.59 0.48
C LEU A 36 -13.51 10.52 -0.53
N GLN A 37 -14.59 9.77 -0.24
CA GLN A 37 -15.79 9.84 -1.07
C GLN A 37 -16.57 11.15 -0.91
N GLN A 38 -16.66 11.68 0.32
CA GLN A 38 -17.37 12.93 0.61
C GLN A 38 -16.65 14.16 0.05
N TRP A 39 -15.32 14.17 0.03
CA TRP A 39 -14.51 15.33 -0.33
C TRP A 39 -13.65 15.02 -1.56
N PRO A 40 -14.12 15.29 -2.80
CA PRO A 40 -13.42 14.89 -4.04
C PRO A 40 -12.02 15.49 -4.21
N ASN A 41 -11.76 16.65 -3.62
CA ASN A 41 -10.47 17.35 -3.72
C ASN A 41 -9.47 16.92 -2.65
N MET A 42 -9.87 16.05 -1.71
CA MET A 42 -8.99 15.58 -0.64
C MET A 42 -8.12 14.41 -1.14
N THR A 43 -6.85 14.44 -0.76
CA THR A 43 -5.88 13.34 -0.92
C THR A 43 -5.51 12.76 0.44
N PHE A 44 -4.96 11.55 0.44
CA PHE A 44 -4.46 10.92 1.66
C PHE A 44 -3.32 9.97 1.31
N ILE A 45 -2.30 9.92 2.16
CA ILE A 45 -1.19 8.97 2.04
C ILE A 45 -1.24 7.91 3.14
N TRP A 46 -0.85 6.69 2.80
CA TRP A 46 -0.79 5.57 3.72
C TRP A 46 0.54 4.82 3.57
N SER A 47 1.25 4.62 4.68
CA SER A 47 2.58 4.02 4.68
C SER A 47 2.56 2.54 5.06
N GLU A 48 1.89 2.16 6.15
CA GLU A 48 2.04 0.82 6.73
C GLU A 48 1.14 -0.22 6.06
N VAL A 49 1.72 -0.98 5.13
CA VAL A 49 0.99 -1.97 4.32
C VAL A 49 0.48 -3.14 5.15
N SER A 50 1.14 -3.49 6.25
CA SER A 50 0.72 -4.53 7.20
C SER A 50 -0.72 -4.34 7.70
N PHE A 51 -1.06 -3.14 8.21
CA PHE A 51 -2.42 -2.82 8.65
C PHE A 51 -3.41 -2.78 7.50
N LEU A 52 -2.98 -2.29 6.34
CA LEU A 52 -3.83 -2.28 5.16
C LEU A 52 -4.17 -3.70 4.70
N SER A 53 -3.24 -4.65 4.79
CA SER A 53 -3.46 -6.07 4.50
C SER A 53 -4.53 -6.66 5.42
N LEU A 54 -4.36 -6.46 6.73
CA LEU A 54 -5.31 -6.97 7.72
C LEU A 54 -6.71 -6.34 7.56
N TRP A 55 -6.77 -5.04 7.25
CA TRP A 55 -8.02 -4.38 6.91
C TRP A 55 -8.61 -4.93 5.60
N TRP A 56 -7.77 -5.17 4.60
CA TRP A 56 -8.21 -5.65 3.30
C TRP A 56 -8.92 -6.99 3.42
N ASP A 57 -8.43 -7.90 4.24
CA ASP A 57 -9.06 -9.21 4.41
C ASP A 57 -10.42 -9.11 5.11
N SER A 58 -10.56 -8.21 6.08
CA SER A 58 -11.79 -8.02 6.85
C SER A 58 -12.80 -7.02 6.24
N ALA A 59 -12.41 -6.23 5.24
CA ALA A 59 -13.25 -5.18 4.66
C ALA A 59 -14.35 -5.71 3.74
N HIS A 60 -15.51 -5.04 3.71
CA HIS A 60 -16.60 -5.35 2.78
C HIS A 60 -16.18 -5.11 1.31
N PRO A 61 -16.59 -5.95 0.35
CA PRO A 61 -16.23 -5.81 -1.08
C PRO A 61 -16.47 -4.39 -1.65
N THR A 62 -17.55 -3.73 -1.25
CA THR A 62 -17.86 -2.35 -1.65
C THR A 62 -16.75 -1.36 -1.27
N LYS A 63 -16.23 -1.45 -0.03
CA LYS A 63 -15.15 -0.56 0.42
C LYS A 63 -13.84 -0.87 -0.32
N LYS A 64 -13.56 -2.16 -0.57
CA LYS A 64 -12.41 -2.56 -1.40
C LYS A 64 -12.49 -1.94 -2.80
N MET A 65 -13.66 -1.95 -3.43
CA MET A 65 -13.88 -1.34 -4.74
C MET A 65 -13.65 0.19 -4.72
N VAL A 66 -14.12 0.87 -3.68
CA VAL A 66 -13.86 2.31 -3.50
C VAL A 66 -12.37 2.59 -3.35
N VAL A 67 -11.66 1.83 -2.51
CA VAL A 67 -10.20 1.97 -2.34
C VAL A 67 -9.48 1.76 -3.66
N LYS A 68 -9.85 0.73 -4.44
CA LYS A 68 -9.31 0.49 -5.79
C LYS A 68 -9.48 1.70 -6.70
N ARG A 69 -10.65 2.35 -6.65
CA ARG A 69 -10.95 3.55 -7.43
C ARG A 69 -10.13 4.76 -6.95
N LEU A 70 -10.11 5.03 -5.64
CA LEU A 70 -9.34 6.14 -5.06
C LEU A 70 -7.84 6.03 -5.38
N VAL A 71 -7.32 4.81 -5.37
CA VAL A 71 -5.96 4.48 -5.79
C VAL A 71 -5.75 4.75 -7.29
N LYS A 72 -6.69 4.34 -8.14
CA LYS A 72 -6.63 4.58 -9.59
C LYS A 72 -6.69 6.07 -9.92
N ASP A 73 -7.48 6.82 -9.17
CA ASP A 73 -7.68 8.26 -9.32
C ASP A 73 -6.52 9.07 -8.72
N GLY A 74 -5.52 8.42 -8.11
CA GLY A 74 -4.35 9.08 -7.51
C GLY A 74 -4.65 9.83 -6.20
N ARG A 75 -5.82 9.59 -5.61
CA ARG A 75 -6.29 10.28 -4.40
C ARG A 75 -5.87 9.59 -3.11
N LEU A 76 -5.66 8.28 -3.19
CA LEU A 76 -5.03 7.49 -2.14
C LEU A 76 -3.69 7.00 -2.66
N GLU A 77 -2.62 7.48 -2.06
CA GLU A 77 -1.25 7.07 -2.40
C GLU A 77 -0.67 6.18 -1.30
N MET A 78 -0.02 5.09 -1.72
CA MET A 78 0.74 4.23 -0.81
C MET A 78 2.21 4.67 -0.84
N THR A 79 2.68 5.21 0.26
CA THR A 79 4.05 5.72 0.45
C THR A 79 4.97 4.59 0.88
N THR A 80 6.18 4.53 0.30
CA THR A 80 7.20 3.46 0.44
C THR A 80 6.76 2.08 -0.06
N GLY A 81 5.58 1.60 0.35
CA GLY A 81 5.06 0.29 0.00
C GLY A 81 5.77 -0.86 0.72
N GLY A 82 6.45 -0.58 1.84
CA GLY A 82 7.00 -1.61 2.72
C GLY A 82 5.95 -2.15 3.68
N TRP A 83 6.20 -3.34 4.23
CA TRP A 83 5.30 -3.93 5.23
C TRP A 83 5.17 -3.03 6.48
N VAL A 84 6.28 -2.38 6.85
CA VAL A 84 6.41 -1.45 7.99
C VAL A 84 7.34 -0.29 7.62
N MET A 85 7.34 0.77 8.42
CA MET A 85 8.42 1.76 8.43
C MET A 85 9.56 1.19 9.27
N THR A 86 10.53 0.57 8.61
CA THR A 86 11.65 -0.12 9.29
C THR A 86 12.55 0.87 10.03
N ASP A 87 13.14 0.44 11.14
CA ASP A 87 14.26 1.17 11.75
C ASP A 87 15.47 1.14 10.80
N GLU A 88 16.20 2.25 10.71
CA GLU A 88 17.36 2.40 9.83
C GLU A 88 18.70 2.24 10.58
N ALA A 89 18.68 2.23 11.92
CA ALA A 89 19.90 2.12 12.73
C ALA A 89 20.28 0.68 13.08
N THR A 90 19.29 -0.14 13.48
CA THR A 90 19.54 -1.49 14.01
C THR A 90 19.19 -2.62 13.04
N SER A 91 18.52 -2.30 11.93
CA SER A 91 18.03 -3.30 10.98
C SER A 91 19.13 -3.81 10.05
N HIS A 92 19.14 -5.11 9.82
CA HIS A 92 19.98 -5.71 8.79
C HIS A 92 19.38 -5.46 7.40
N ILE A 93 20.24 -5.22 6.40
CA ILE A 93 19.81 -4.91 5.02
C ILE A 93 18.88 -5.97 4.41
N TYR A 94 19.10 -7.25 4.72
CA TYR A 94 18.20 -8.33 4.27
C TYR A 94 16.79 -8.20 4.84
N ALA A 95 16.65 -7.88 6.13
CA ALA A 95 15.34 -7.69 6.75
C ALA A 95 14.63 -6.45 6.17
N MET A 96 15.38 -5.38 5.88
CA MET A 96 14.85 -4.18 5.21
C MET A 96 14.37 -4.49 3.78
N LEU A 97 15.06 -5.38 3.07
CA LEU A 97 14.69 -5.81 1.72
C LEU A 97 13.45 -6.71 1.76
N ASP A 98 13.41 -7.70 2.63
CA ASP A 98 12.30 -8.65 2.75
C ASP A 98 10.99 -7.94 3.06
N GLN A 99 10.98 -7.02 4.03
CA GLN A 99 9.77 -6.26 4.36
C GLN A 99 9.30 -5.38 3.18
N LEU A 100 10.24 -4.87 2.36
CA LEU A 100 9.92 -4.06 1.20
C LEU A 100 9.32 -4.92 0.08
N ILE A 101 9.86 -6.12 -0.15
CA ILE A 101 9.34 -7.09 -1.12
C ILE A 101 7.91 -7.49 -0.75
N GLU A 102 7.66 -7.83 0.51
CA GLU A 102 6.33 -8.24 0.98
C GLU A 102 5.28 -7.13 0.82
N GLY A 103 5.61 -5.91 1.25
CA GLY A 103 4.72 -4.77 1.08
C GLY A 103 4.45 -4.46 -0.40
N CYS A 104 5.48 -4.52 -1.24
CA CYS A 104 5.35 -4.28 -2.68
C CYS A 104 4.52 -5.38 -3.35
N ALA A 105 4.68 -6.64 -2.96
CA ALA A 105 3.89 -7.75 -3.48
C ALA A 105 2.40 -7.55 -3.19
N LEU A 106 2.03 -7.09 -1.98
CA LEU A 106 0.65 -6.76 -1.66
C LEU A 106 0.14 -5.58 -2.51
N ARG A 107 0.96 -4.54 -2.69
CA ARG A 107 0.64 -3.41 -3.59
C ARG A 107 0.36 -3.89 -5.01
N LEU A 108 1.09 -4.88 -5.52
CA LEU A 108 0.90 -5.46 -6.85
C LEU A 108 -0.33 -6.39 -6.95
N ARG A 109 -0.85 -6.91 -5.82
CA ARG A 109 -2.14 -7.60 -5.74
C ARG A 109 -3.33 -6.63 -5.77
N THR A 110 -3.09 -5.34 -5.52
CA THR A 110 -4.05 -4.25 -5.74
C THR A 110 -3.86 -3.64 -7.15
N PRO A 111 -4.84 -2.88 -7.71
CA PRO A 111 -4.82 -2.43 -9.11
C PRO A 111 -3.66 -1.48 -9.51
N GLN A 112 -2.75 -1.16 -8.60
CA GLN A 112 -1.65 -0.22 -8.82
C GLN A 112 -0.53 -0.74 -9.75
N ARG A 113 -0.52 -2.04 -10.08
CA ARG A 113 0.45 -2.63 -11.03
C ARG A 113 0.41 -1.99 -12.42
N SER A 114 -0.76 -1.59 -12.90
CA SER A 114 -0.90 -0.94 -14.22
C SER A 114 -0.38 0.50 -14.22
N GLN A 115 -0.55 1.22 -13.10
CA GLN A 115 -0.20 2.64 -12.98
C GLN A 115 1.32 2.86 -12.89
N LEU A 116 2.04 2.06 -12.11
CA LEU A 116 3.52 2.14 -12.05
C LEU A 116 4.14 1.74 -13.40
N ARG A 117 3.59 0.72 -14.07
CA ARG A 117 4.03 0.30 -15.40
C ARG A 117 3.76 1.36 -16.48
N ASN A 118 2.68 2.14 -16.37
CA ASN A 118 2.39 3.24 -17.28
C ASN A 118 3.24 4.47 -16.99
N ARG A 119 3.54 4.74 -15.71
CA ARG A 119 4.41 5.85 -15.31
C ARG A 119 5.88 5.60 -15.68
N ILE A 120 6.37 4.37 -15.52
CA ILE A 120 7.70 3.97 -16.02
C ILE A 120 7.74 4.05 -17.55
N ARG A 121 6.73 3.53 -18.26
CA ARG A 121 6.66 3.65 -19.73
C ARG A 121 6.66 5.10 -20.23
N ASN A 122 5.96 6.00 -19.56
CA ASN A 122 5.94 7.42 -19.92
C ASN A 122 7.25 8.16 -19.62
N VAL A 123 8.07 7.65 -18.69
CA VAL A 123 9.36 8.24 -18.32
C VAL A 123 10.51 7.66 -19.15
N THR A 124 10.46 6.36 -19.49
CA THR A 124 11.56 5.68 -20.20
C THR A 124 11.37 5.57 -21.70
N GLY A 125 10.18 5.83 -22.24
CA GLY A 125 9.89 5.75 -23.67
C GLY A 125 10.09 4.36 -24.30
N ASP A 126 10.24 3.31 -23.49
CA ASP A 126 10.62 1.98 -23.98
C ASP A 126 9.40 1.10 -24.23
N GLU A 127 9.03 0.93 -25.50
CA GLU A 127 7.97 0.03 -25.95
C GLU A 127 8.40 -1.46 -26.03
N ARG A 128 9.67 -1.78 -25.74
CA ARG A 128 10.27 -3.07 -26.12
C ARG A 128 9.99 -4.26 -25.19
N ASN A 129 9.23 -4.11 -24.10
CA ASN A 129 9.02 -5.18 -23.11
C ASN A 129 7.56 -5.63 -22.96
N SER A 130 6.87 -5.79 -24.09
CA SER A 130 5.49 -6.32 -24.14
C SER A 130 5.38 -7.84 -24.04
N GLY A 131 6.49 -8.60 -24.07
CA GLY A 131 6.42 -10.06 -24.28
C GLY A 131 7.28 -10.99 -23.42
N ARG A 132 8.10 -10.52 -22.47
CA ARG A 132 8.95 -11.42 -21.65
C ARG A 132 8.84 -11.10 -20.18
N PHE A 133 7.90 -11.73 -19.49
CA PHE A 133 7.99 -12.17 -18.09
C PHE A 133 6.73 -13.00 -17.79
N ALA A 134 6.72 -14.22 -18.32
CA ALA A 134 5.86 -15.30 -17.84
C ALA A 134 6.24 -15.66 -16.39
N PRO A 135 5.33 -16.20 -15.57
CA PRO A 135 5.59 -16.45 -14.15
C PRO A 135 6.78 -17.40 -14.00
N ALA A 136 7.74 -17.03 -13.16
CA ALA A 136 8.78 -17.94 -12.73
C ALA A 136 8.11 -19.05 -11.90
N ASN A 137 7.90 -20.20 -12.52
CA ASN A 137 7.58 -21.44 -11.84
C ASN A 137 8.77 -21.81 -10.96
N PHE A 138 8.64 -21.62 -9.64
CA PHE A 138 9.52 -22.25 -8.67
C PHE A 138 9.23 -23.75 -8.69
N HIS A 139 10.01 -24.52 -9.45
CA HIS A 139 10.15 -25.95 -9.20
C HIS A 139 11.22 -26.15 -8.12
N ARG A 140 10.82 -26.88 -7.07
CA ARG A 140 11.71 -27.48 -6.07
C ARG A 140 12.86 -28.21 -6.74
N ALA A 141 14.07 -28.02 -6.21
CA ALA A 141 15.10 -29.04 -6.10
C ALA A 141 15.52 -29.08 -4.63
#